data_AF-A0A1Y0H420-F1
#
_entry.id   AF-A0A1Y0H420-F1
#
_cell.length_a   1.000
_cell.length_b   1.000
_cell.length_c   1.000
_cell.angle_alpha   90.00
_cell.angle_beta   90.00
_cell.angle_gamma   90.00
#
_symmetry.space_group_name_H-M   'P 1'
#
loop_
_entity.id
_entity.type
_entity.pdbx_description
1 polymer ?
#
loop_
_entity_poly.entity_id
_entity_poly.type
_entity_poly.pdbx_seq_one_letter_code
_entity_poly.pdbx_strand_id
1 'polypeptide(L)'
;MPSIGYLRGWAAPVGPGIRFDTGFGPGREVTRYYDSLIAKLIGYGATRDEAVSRTVHALHDTHILGVATNVAYLGDVLRHPGFLAGDIDTGFLGRQFADWQPPTEWPEELGALVQAASQTHTPTAAAEGGRTPMSPAWDRADGFRSLRTQ
;
A
#
# COMPACT_ATOMS: atom_id res chain seq x y z
N MET A 1 6.62 -9.11 -10.56
CA MET A 1 5.53 -9.21 -11.56
C MET A 1 4.26 -8.60 -10.97
N PRO A 2 3.30 -8.11 -11.80
CA PRO A 2 2.02 -7.59 -11.30
C PRO A 2 1.21 -8.67 -10.57
N SER A 3 0.51 -8.28 -9.50
CA SER A 3 -0.41 -9.15 -8.75
C SER A 3 -1.85 -8.71 -8.96
N ILE A 4 -2.68 -9.60 -9.50
CA ILE A 4 -4.09 -9.37 -9.82
C ILE A 4 -4.94 -10.01 -8.71
N GLY A 5 -6.04 -9.36 -8.31
CA GLY A 5 -6.95 -9.94 -7.32
C GLY A 5 -7.76 -8.90 -6.54
N TYR A 6 -8.56 -9.39 -5.60
CA TYR A 6 -9.36 -8.54 -4.72
C TYR A 6 -8.57 -8.10 -3.49
N LEU A 7 -8.70 -6.83 -3.12
CA LEU A 7 -8.17 -6.28 -1.88
C LEU A 7 -9.01 -6.79 -0.70
N ARG A 8 -8.54 -7.82 -0.02
CA ARG A 8 -9.25 -8.51 1.08
C ARG A 8 -9.09 -7.79 2.42
N GLY A 9 -7.99 -7.09 2.61
CA GLY A 9 -7.67 -6.32 3.81
C GLY A 9 -7.04 -5.00 3.42
N TRP A 10 -7.34 -3.96 4.20
CA TRP A 10 -6.97 -2.59 3.87
C TRP A 10 -6.82 -1.75 5.15
N ALA A 11 -5.62 -1.26 5.39
CA ALA A 11 -5.35 -0.17 6.32
C ALA A 11 -4.43 0.83 5.62
N ALA A 12 -4.96 2.02 5.37
CA ALA A 12 -4.17 3.14 4.87
C ALA A 12 -3.45 3.81 6.05
N PRO A 13 -2.17 4.18 5.90
CA PRO A 13 -1.43 4.84 6.96
C PRO A 13 -1.97 6.26 7.18
N VAL A 14 -1.92 6.70 8.43
CA VAL A 14 -2.26 8.05 8.84
C VAL A 14 -1.19 8.56 9.78
N GLY A 15 -0.87 9.85 9.70
CA GLY A 15 0.10 10.44 10.62
C GLY A 15 0.56 11.83 10.19
N PRO A 16 1.27 12.53 11.08
CA PRO A 16 1.87 13.81 10.75
C PRO A 16 2.82 13.67 9.56
N GLY A 17 2.72 14.58 8.58
CA GLY A 17 3.62 14.51 7.43
C GLY A 17 3.24 13.49 6.37
N ILE A 18 2.11 12.78 6.50
CA ILE A 18 1.74 11.68 5.60
C ILE A 18 0.53 12.03 4.75
N ARG A 19 0.64 11.77 3.45
CA ARG A 19 -0.45 11.81 2.48
C ARG A 19 -0.53 10.49 1.74
N PHE A 20 -1.73 9.93 1.67
CA PHE A 20 -2.00 8.67 0.98
C PHE A 20 -3.06 8.88 -0.11
N ASP A 21 -2.61 8.89 -1.37
CA ASP A 21 -3.48 9.11 -2.52
C ASP A 21 -3.82 7.77 -3.17
N THR A 22 -5.11 7.43 -3.26
CA THR A 22 -5.55 6.15 -3.83
C THR A 22 -6.92 6.28 -4.50
N GLY A 23 -7.14 5.50 -5.56
CA GLY A 23 -8.46 5.27 -6.15
C GLY A 23 -9.10 3.94 -5.73
N PHE A 24 -8.42 3.19 -4.84
CA PHE A 24 -8.84 1.89 -4.35
C PHE A 24 -9.42 1.98 -2.94
N GLY A 25 -10.01 0.87 -2.51
CA GLY A 25 -10.53 0.66 -1.17
C GLY A 25 -10.79 -0.82 -0.92
N PRO A 26 -11.28 -1.18 0.28
CA PRO A 26 -11.59 -2.57 0.62
C PRO A 26 -12.52 -3.23 -0.41
N GLY A 27 -12.26 -4.50 -0.74
CA GLY A 27 -13.10 -5.28 -1.65
C GLY A 27 -12.95 -4.95 -3.14
N ARG A 28 -12.12 -3.98 -3.52
CA ARG A 28 -11.90 -3.62 -4.93
C ARG A 28 -10.96 -4.60 -5.63
N GLU A 29 -11.13 -4.78 -6.93
CA GLU A 29 -10.29 -5.64 -7.75
C GLU A 29 -9.15 -4.85 -8.41
N VAL A 30 -7.93 -5.34 -8.26
CA VAL A 30 -6.78 -4.96 -9.08
C VAL A 30 -6.83 -5.82 -10.34
N THR A 31 -7.23 -5.21 -11.46
CA THR A 31 -7.41 -5.91 -12.75
C THR A 31 -6.12 -5.93 -13.57
N ARG A 32 -6.06 -6.78 -14.58
CA ARG A 32 -4.96 -6.84 -15.55
C ARG A 32 -4.96 -5.72 -16.60
N TYR A 33 -6.04 -4.94 -16.68
CA TYR A 33 -6.29 -4.03 -17.79
C TYR A 33 -5.61 -2.67 -17.63
N TYR A 34 -5.17 -2.35 -16.41
CA TYR A 34 -4.56 -1.06 -16.07
C TYR A 34 -3.24 -1.28 -15.34
N ASP A 35 -2.53 -0.17 -15.10
CA ASP A 35 -1.33 -0.20 -14.28
C ASP A 35 -1.61 -0.72 -12.86
N SER A 36 -0.61 -1.36 -12.28
CA SER A 36 -0.64 -1.99 -10.95
C SER A 36 -0.55 -1.01 -9.77
N LEU A 37 -0.58 0.30 -10.03
CA LEU A 37 -0.49 1.32 -9.00
C LEU A 37 -1.75 1.35 -8.12
N ILE A 38 -1.62 0.87 -6.88
CA ILE A 38 -2.71 0.85 -5.88
C ILE A 38 -2.83 2.21 -5.17
N ALA A 39 -1.71 2.80 -4.76
CA ALA A 39 -1.67 4.06 -4.03
C ALA A 39 -0.32 4.76 -4.18
N LYS A 40 -0.32 6.08 -3.91
CA LYS A 40 0.89 6.87 -3.70
C LYS A 40 0.97 7.23 -2.23
N LEU A 41 2.04 6.81 -1.57
CA LEU A 41 2.37 7.21 -0.21
C LEU A 41 3.43 8.31 -0.27
N ILE A 42 3.10 9.49 0.27
CA ILE A 42 3.96 10.65 0.27
C ILE A 42 4.23 11.05 1.72
N GLY A 43 5.51 11.12 2.10
CA GLY A 43 5.95 11.69 3.37
C GLY A 43 6.63 13.04 3.16
N TYR A 44 6.43 13.95 4.11
CA TYR A 44 7.12 15.24 4.16
C TYR A 44 7.60 15.56 5.59
N GLY A 45 8.68 16.33 5.67
CA GLY A 45 9.32 16.78 6.90
C GLY A 45 10.14 18.05 6.66
N ALA A 46 10.64 18.66 7.72
CA ALA A 46 11.54 19.81 7.65
C ALA A 46 12.92 19.41 7.10
N THR A 47 13.33 18.16 7.31
CA THR A 47 14.55 17.58 6.74
C THR A 47 14.25 16.36 5.90
N ARG A 48 15.21 15.98 5.05
CA ARG A 48 15.15 14.75 4.27
C ARG A 48 15.02 13.52 5.19
N ASP A 49 15.81 13.48 6.26
CA ASP A 49 15.81 12.37 7.21
C ASP A 49 14.47 12.22 7.92
N GLU A 50 13.84 13.35 8.28
CA GLU A 50 12.50 13.34 8.86
C GLU A 50 11.46 12.84 7.86
N ALA A 51 11.50 13.30 6.61
CA ALA A 51 10.59 12.84 5.56
C ALA A 51 10.75 11.32 5.32
N VAL A 52 11.98 10.83 5.22
CA VAL A 52 12.28 9.39 5.05
C VAL A 52 11.79 8.59 6.24
N SER A 53 12.10 9.00 7.46
CA SER A 53 11.68 8.32 8.69
C SER A 53 10.15 8.20 8.79
N ARG A 54 9.43 9.27 8.44
CA ARG A 54 7.96 9.27 8.38
C ARG A 54 7.43 8.34 7.30
N THR A 55 7.97 8.41 6.08
CA THR A 55 7.54 7.52 4.99
C THR A 55 7.78 6.05 5.34
N VAL A 56 8.91 5.74 5.97
CA VAL A 56 9.23 4.38 6.43
C VAL A 56 8.23 3.88 7.47
N HIS A 57 7.86 4.71 8.45
CA HIS A 57 6.80 4.37 9.41
C HIS A 57 5.45 4.17 8.72
N ALA A 58 5.07 5.07 7.81
CA ALA A 58 3.82 4.94 7.08
C ALA A 58 3.78 3.71 6.16
N LEU A 59 4.90 3.28 5.58
CA LEU A 59 5.00 2.03 4.84
C LEU A 59 4.75 0.83 5.75
N HIS A 60 5.31 0.84 6.96
CA HIS A 60 5.05 -0.20 7.96
C HIS A 60 3.55 -0.28 8.34
N ASP A 61 2.88 0.86 8.45
CA ASP A 61 1.47 0.92 8.81
C ASP A 61 0.52 0.67 7.62
N THR A 62 1.05 0.53 6.41
CA THR A 62 0.28 0.22 5.21
C THR A 62 -0.01 -1.27 5.12
N HIS A 63 -1.26 -1.67 5.32
CA HIS A 63 -1.68 -3.07 5.22
C HIS A 63 -2.62 -3.28 4.03
N ILE A 64 -2.15 -4.01 3.03
CA ILE A 64 -2.95 -4.37 1.84
C ILE A 64 -2.85 -5.87 1.66
N LEU A 65 -3.98 -6.57 1.79
CA LEU A 65 -4.06 -8.03 1.73
C LEU A 65 -4.83 -8.48 0.48
N GLY A 66 -4.48 -9.67 -0.03
CA GLY A 66 -5.12 -10.30 -1.18
C GLY A 66 -4.36 -10.14 -2.50
N VAL A 67 -3.38 -9.24 -2.55
CA VAL A 67 -2.43 -9.09 -3.66
C VAL A 67 -1.03 -8.84 -3.10
N ALA A 68 0.00 -9.26 -3.82
CA ALA A 68 1.38 -8.91 -3.48
C ALA A 68 1.61 -7.40 -3.75
N THR A 69 2.38 -6.76 -2.86
CA THR A 69 2.76 -5.34 -2.99
C THR A 69 4.27 -5.18 -2.84
N ASN A 70 4.79 -4.03 -3.29
CA ASN A 70 6.20 -3.67 -3.12
C ASN A 70 6.47 -2.86 -1.84
N VAL A 71 5.54 -2.85 -0.87
CA VAL A 71 5.66 -2.02 0.34
C VAL A 71 6.94 -2.35 1.13
N ALA A 72 7.25 -3.63 1.35
CA ALA A 72 8.46 -4.06 2.05
C ALA A 72 9.73 -3.62 1.29
N TYR A 73 9.77 -3.85 -0.03
CA TYR A 73 10.87 -3.43 -0.89
C TYR A 73 11.15 -1.93 -0.78
N LEU A 74 10.10 -1.09 -0.86
CA LEU A 74 10.24 0.36 -0.72
C LEU A 74 10.75 0.74 0.67
N GLY A 75 10.29 0.06 1.72
CA GLY A 75 10.76 0.28 3.10
C GLY A 75 12.25 0.03 3.24
N ASP A 76 12.76 -1.06 2.65
CA ASP A 76 14.17 -1.41 2.70
C ASP A 76 15.04 -0.46 1.86
N VAL A 77 14.57 -0.05 0.68
CA VAL A 77 15.24 0.96 -0.14
C VAL A 77 15.40 2.27 0.62
N LEU A 78 14.35 2.75 1.30
CA LEU A 78 14.39 4.00 2.05
C LEU A 78 15.32 3.94 3.28
N ARG A 79 15.52 2.75 3.85
CA ARG A 79 16.44 2.52 4.99
C ARG A 79 17.89 2.27 4.56
N HIS A 80 18.15 2.05 3.27
CA HIS A 80 19.49 1.73 2.79
C HIS A 80 20.47 2.91 3.00
N PRO A 81 21.69 2.68 3.53
CA PRO A 81 22.65 3.76 3.80
C PRO A 81 22.96 4.65 2.60
N GLY A 82 23.13 4.06 1.40
CA GLY A 82 23.34 4.83 0.16
C GLY A 82 22.15 5.73 -0.19
N PHE A 83 20.91 5.27 0.06
CA PHE A 83 19.73 6.12 -0.10
C PHE A 83 19.73 7.24 0.92
N LEU A 84 20.02 6.97 2.20
CA LEU A 84 20.09 7.99 3.26
C LEU A 84 21.18 9.04 2.99
N ALA A 85 22.33 8.62 2.48
CA ALA A 85 23.43 9.53 2.09
C ALA A 85 23.14 10.34 0.81
N GLY A 86 22.11 9.96 0.04
CA GLY A 86 21.82 10.57 -1.26
C GLY A 86 22.79 10.14 -2.38
N ASP A 87 23.60 9.12 -2.13
CA ASP A 87 24.52 8.51 -3.12
C ASP A 87 23.75 7.51 -3.98
N ILE A 88 22.90 8.03 -4.86
CA ILE A 88 22.01 7.26 -5.72
C ILE A 88 22.11 7.72 -7.17
N ASP A 89 22.04 6.74 -8.09
CA ASP A 89 21.90 6.95 -9.52
C ASP A 89 20.86 5.98 -10.10
N THR A 90 20.66 6.01 -11.41
CA THR A 90 19.68 5.15 -12.09
C THR A 90 19.99 3.65 -12.01
N GLY A 91 21.24 3.28 -11.72
CA GLY A 91 21.67 1.90 -11.52
C GLY A 91 21.70 1.47 -10.04
N PHE A 92 21.40 2.35 -9.09
CA PHE A 92 21.48 2.08 -7.65
C PHE A 92 20.74 0.80 -7.24
N LEU A 93 19.47 0.67 -7.66
CA LEU A 93 18.65 -0.50 -7.33
C LEU A 93 19.19 -1.78 -7.96
N GLY A 94 19.70 -1.70 -9.19
CA GLY A 94 20.34 -2.84 -9.86
C GLY A 94 21.65 -3.29 -9.18
N ARG A 95 22.35 -2.39 -8.47
CA ARG A 95 23.57 -2.74 -7.73
C ARG A 95 23.30 -3.23 -6.30
N GLN A 96 22.35 -2.61 -5.61
CA GLN A 96 22.12 -2.85 -4.17
C GLN A 96 20.96 -3.82 -3.88
N PHE A 97 20.04 -4.01 -4.84
CA PHE A 97 18.79 -4.75 -4.63
C PHE A 97 18.52 -5.83 -5.70
N ALA A 98 19.53 -6.22 -6.49
CA ALA A 98 19.39 -7.24 -7.53
C ALA A 98 18.82 -8.57 -6.99
N ASP A 99 19.30 -8.98 -5.82
CA ASP A 99 18.94 -10.23 -5.17
C ASP A 99 18.01 -10.02 -3.96
N TRP A 100 17.32 -8.88 -3.89
CA TRP A 100 16.42 -8.60 -2.77
C TRP A 100 15.29 -9.64 -2.69
N GLN A 101 15.01 -10.09 -1.48
CA GLN A 101 13.92 -11.00 -1.16
C GLN A 101 13.05 -10.39 -0.06
N PRO A 102 11.73 -10.61 -0.09
CA PRO A 102 10.86 -10.16 0.98
C PRO A 102 11.22 -10.86 2.30
N PRO A 103 10.97 -10.21 3.46
CA PRO A 103 11.06 -10.86 4.75
C PRO A 103 10.28 -12.17 4.75
N THR A 104 10.95 -13.27 5.04
CA THR A 104 10.36 -14.63 5.03
C THR A 104 10.07 -15.13 6.44
N GLU A 105 10.62 -14.47 7.46
CA GLU A 105 10.44 -14.82 8.86
C GLU A 105 9.23 -14.10 9.44
N TRP A 106 8.31 -14.90 9.98
CA TRP A 106 7.12 -14.42 10.69
C TRP A 106 7.23 -14.90 12.14
N PRO A 107 6.91 -14.04 13.14
CA PRO A 107 6.84 -14.48 14.53
C PRO A 107 5.95 -15.73 14.68
N GLU A 108 6.40 -16.73 15.44
CA GLU A 108 5.65 -17.98 15.65
C GLU A 108 4.25 -17.71 16.22
N GLU A 109 4.11 -16.64 17.01
CA GLU A 109 2.85 -16.20 17.60
C GLU A 109 1.80 -15.85 16.54
N LEU A 110 2.21 -15.34 15.37
CA LEU A 110 1.29 -15.11 14.25
C LEU A 110 0.75 -16.43 13.70
N GLY A 111 1.56 -17.49 13.66
CA GLY A 111 1.12 -18.83 13.27
C GLY A 111 0.00 -19.32 14.20
N ALA A 112 0.20 -19.19 15.52
CA ALA A 112 -0.81 -19.55 16.51
C ALA A 112 -2.10 -18.71 16.37
N LEU A 113 -1.98 -17.39 16.13
CA LEU A 113 -3.12 -16.50 15.93
C LEU A 113 -3.92 -16.84 14.66
N VAL A 114 -3.26 -17.18 13.55
CA VAL A 114 -3.93 -17.60 12.31
C VAL A 114 -4.67 -18.93 12.51
N GLN A 115 -4.08 -19.89 13.24
CA GLN A 115 -4.73 -21.17 13.58
C GLN A 115 -5.95 -20.96 14.50
N ALA A 116 -5.90 -20.01 15.43
CA ALA A 116 -7.04 -19.67 16.27
C ALA A 116 -8.15 -18.93 15.49
N ALA A 117 -7.78 -17.99 14.61
CA ALA A 117 -8.72 -17.23 13.79
C ALA A 117 -9.47 -18.11 12.77
N SER A 118 -8.79 -19.11 12.20
CA SER A 118 -9.41 -20.06 11.25
C SER A 118 -10.45 -20.98 11.90
N GLN A 119 -10.35 -21.26 13.21
CA GLN A 119 -11.35 -22.02 13.96
C GLN A 119 -12.61 -21.21 14.33
N THR A 120 -12.50 -19.87 14.36
CA THR A 120 -13.59 -18.95 14.74
C THR A 120 -14.28 -18.31 13.54
N HIS A 121 -13.66 -18.34 12.35
CA HIS A 121 -14.26 -17.84 11.12
C HIS A 121 -15.28 -18.84 10.55
N THR A 122 -16.56 -18.64 10.86
CA THR A 122 -17.63 -19.19 10.00
C THR A 122 -17.57 -18.41 8.68
N PRO A 123 -17.40 -19.05 7.52
CA PRO A 123 -17.44 -18.33 6.26
C PRO A 123 -18.83 -17.70 6.13
N THR A 124 -18.94 -16.38 6.28
CA THR A 124 -20.11 -15.66 5.77
C THR A 124 -20.12 -15.91 4.28
N ALA A 125 -21.11 -16.68 3.81
CA ALA A 125 -21.36 -16.89 2.39
C ALA A 125 -21.23 -15.54 1.68
N ALA A 126 -20.39 -15.50 0.64
CA ALA A 126 -20.16 -14.30 -0.14
C ALA A 126 -21.52 -13.72 -0.55
N ALA A 127 -21.86 -12.54 -0.03
CA ALA A 127 -22.99 -11.79 -0.53
C ALA A 127 -22.75 -11.60 -2.03
N GLU A 128 -23.61 -12.23 -2.84
CA GLU A 128 -23.59 -12.08 -4.28
C GLU A 128 -23.54 -10.59 -4.60
N GLY A 129 -22.54 -10.20 -5.40
CA GLY A 129 -22.21 -8.82 -5.68
C GLY A 129 -23.39 -8.09 -6.30
N GLY A 130 -24.13 -7.38 -5.45
CA GLY A 130 -24.97 -6.28 -5.87
C GLY A 130 -24.08 -5.25 -6.56
N ARG A 131 -24.18 -5.20 -7.89
CA ARG A 131 -23.46 -4.24 -8.73
C ARG A 131 -24.07 -2.87 -8.43
N THR A 132 -23.59 -2.17 -7.40
CA THR A 132 -23.95 -0.77 -7.20
C THR A 132 -23.46 -0.02 -8.43
N PRO A 133 -24.35 0.53 -9.28
CA PRO A 133 -23.91 1.29 -10.44
C PRO A 133 -23.18 2.51 -9.89
N MET A 134 -21.89 2.62 -10.20
CA MET A 134 -21.16 3.85 -9.92
C MET A 134 -21.73 4.90 -10.86
N SER A 135 -22.35 5.97 -10.34
CA SER A 135 -22.51 7.18 -11.15
C SER A 135 -21.11 7.61 -11.61
N PRO A 136 -20.88 7.77 -12.92
CA PRO A 136 -19.62 8.28 -13.42
C PRO A 136 -19.27 9.57 -12.70
N ALA A 137 -18.01 9.74 -12.31
CA ALA A 137 -17.52 11.04 -11.82
C ALA A 137 -17.77 12.17 -12.84
N TRP A 138 -17.97 11.80 -14.11
CA TRP A 138 -18.29 12.64 -15.25
C TRP A 138 -19.78 13.03 -15.38
N ASP A 139 -20.69 12.32 -14.72
CA ASP A 139 -22.13 12.61 -14.73
C ASP A 139 -22.52 13.65 -13.67
N ARG A 140 -21.55 14.08 -12.85
CA ARG A 140 -21.75 15.25 -12.01
C ARG A 140 -21.63 16.50 -12.87
N ALA A 141 -22.75 17.13 -13.17
CA ALA A 141 -22.82 18.44 -13.81
C ALA A 141 -22.49 19.57 -12.81
N ASP A 142 -21.46 19.39 -11.98
CA ASP A 142 -21.05 20.35 -10.93
C ASP A 142 -19.81 21.19 -11.34
N GLY A 143 -19.34 21.08 -12.59
CA GLY A 143 -18.30 21.96 -13.13
C GLY A 143 -16.95 21.89 -12.40
N PHE A 144 -16.68 20.74 -11.76
CA PHE A 144 -15.50 20.34 -10.97
C PHE A 144 -14.45 21.41 -10.59
N ARG A 145 -14.30 21.68 -9.29
CA ARG A 145 -13.02 22.08 -8.66
C ARG A 145 -12.88 21.50 -7.24
N SER A 146 -11.72 20.90 -6.95
CA SER A 146 -11.31 20.53 -5.59
C SER A 146 -11.10 21.81 -4.77
N LEU A 147 -11.99 22.07 -3.82
CA LEU A 147 -11.80 23.05 -2.75
C LEU A 147 -11.99 22.32 -1.42
N ARG A 148 -10.89 21.92 -0.79
CA ARG A 148 -10.88 21.73 0.67
C ARG A 148 -10.28 22.98 1.27
N THR A 149 -11.14 23.91 1.66
CA THR A 149 -10.83 24.87 2.72
C THR A 149 -11.51 24.36 3.98
N GLN A 150 -10.85 24.57 5.12
CA GLN A 150 -11.24 24.13 6.46
C GLN A 150 -12.68 24.49 6.82
#